data_AF-A0A1S3AMU9-F1
#
_entry.id   AF-A0A1S3AMU9-F1
#
_cell.length_a   1.000
_cell.length_b   1.000
_cell.length_c   1.000
_cell.angle_alpha   90.00
_cell.angle_beta   90.00
_cell.angle_gamma   90.00
#
_symmetry.space_group_name_H-M   'P 1'
#
loop_
_entity.id
_entity.type
_entity.pdbx_description
1 polymer ?
#
loop_
_entity_poly.entity_id
_entity_poly.type
_entity_poly.pdbx_seq_one_letter_code
_entity_poly.pdbx_strand_id
1 'polypeptide(L)'
;MALSRVCWARAALWGSAVTHGPYVTRRLQLIRCGLTWGTPGSSKIHLSSKADVKNLVSYVVTKTKMINGKYHQFLSRHFPRFYVLYTVFMKGLQMLWADAKKARRIKSNMWKHNVKFHQLSYREMEHLRQFRRDISKCFFLGIISIPPFANYLVFLLMYLFPRQLLVQHFWTPKQQMEFLDIYHGLRKQSHPEILRCLERVTPLIFDKQLRWNMTDLCTKIRRGTHPATHDILALRECFSHHPLGLNQLHTLQMKAFSRALLLTPYLPPFLLRRRLKTHTTVIHQLDLALAKLGINHLTAQEVKSACYLRGLNSTHLAEERCRTWLGEWLQISCSLKEAELSLLLHNVVLLSTNYTGTRR
;
A
#
# COMPACT_ATOMS: atom_id res chain seq x y z
N MET A 1 -5.94 6.15 -53.00
CA MET A 1 -6.88 5.97 -54.13
C MET A 1 -7.00 4.48 -54.41
N ALA A 2 -8.24 4.02 -54.64
CA ALA A 2 -8.71 2.69 -55.06
C ALA A 2 -8.52 1.52 -54.05
N LEU A 3 -9.57 1.00 -53.38
CA LEU A 3 -10.71 0.14 -53.85
C LEU A 3 -10.23 -1.30 -54.16
N SER A 4 -10.85 -2.42 -53.75
CA SER A 4 -12.17 -2.68 -53.12
C SER A 4 -12.42 -4.20 -52.90
N ARG A 5 -13.54 -4.51 -52.21
CA ARG A 5 -14.42 -5.72 -52.28
C ARG A 5 -13.90 -6.99 -51.56
N VAL A 6 -14.52 -7.46 -50.47
CA VAL A 6 -15.89 -8.00 -50.24
C VAL A 6 -16.18 -9.25 -51.08
N CYS A 7 -16.30 -10.40 -50.40
CA CYS A 7 -17.18 -11.49 -50.83
C CYS A 7 -17.71 -12.26 -49.60
N TRP A 8 -19.02 -12.10 -49.37
CA TRP A 8 -19.87 -13.01 -48.61
C TRP A 8 -20.32 -14.15 -49.52
N ALA A 9 -20.40 -15.38 -49.01
CA ALA A 9 -21.27 -16.41 -49.58
C ALA A 9 -21.81 -17.32 -48.46
N ARG A 10 -23.15 -17.40 -48.40
CA ARG A 10 -23.97 -18.28 -47.55
C ARG A 10 -24.32 -19.56 -48.32
N ALA A 11 -24.44 -20.66 -47.57
CA ALA A 11 -25.36 -21.80 -47.70
C ALA A 11 -25.30 -22.64 -49.01
N ALA A 12 -25.59 -23.94 -49.05
CA ALA A 12 -26.57 -24.70 -48.30
C ALA A 12 -26.38 -26.22 -48.54
N LEU A 13 -27.07 -27.01 -47.70
CA LEU A 13 -27.73 -28.30 -47.99
C LEU A 13 -26.88 -29.54 -48.24
N TRP A 14 -26.99 -30.50 -47.32
CA TRP A 14 -27.59 -31.81 -47.62
C TRP A 14 -28.22 -32.40 -46.36
N GLY A 15 -29.44 -32.93 -46.51
CA GLY A 15 -30.20 -33.62 -45.48
C GLY A 15 -30.71 -34.96 -46.00
N SER A 16 -31.09 -35.82 -45.05
CA SER A 16 -31.94 -37.04 -45.11
C SER A 16 -31.31 -38.13 -44.24
N ALA A 17 -32.01 -38.99 -43.48
CA ALA A 17 -33.41 -39.10 -43.09
C ALA A 17 -33.52 -40.23 -42.04
N VAL A 18 -34.39 -40.02 -41.04
CA VAL A 18 -35.34 -40.97 -40.41
C VAL A 18 -34.81 -42.20 -39.61
N THR A 19 -35.24 -42.30 -38.34
CA THR A 19 -36.09 -43.41 -37.82
C THR A 19 -36.80 -42.99 -36.52
N HIS A 20 -38.00 -43.53 -36.33
CA HIS A 20 -39.04 -43.11 -35.38
C HIS A 20 -39.18 -44.10 -34.20
N GLY A 21 -39.51 -43.58 -33.01
CA GLY A 21 -40.40 -44.23 -32.02
C GLY A 21 -39.80 -44.58 -30.64
N PRO A 22 -40.61 -44.75 -29.56
CA PRO A 22 -41.95 -44.21 -29.29
C PRO A 22 -42.04 -43.36 -28.00
N TYR A 23 -43.13 -42.61 -27.92
CA TYR A 23 -43.58 -41.79 -26.80
C TYR A 23 -43.99 -42.64 -25.58
N VAL A 24 -43.61 -42.20 -24.37
CA VAL A 24 -44.28 -42.56 -23.11
C VAL A 24 -44.71 -41.26 -22.42
N THR A 25 -46.01 -40.99 -22.50
CA THR A 25 -46.71 -39.90 -21.82
C THR A 25 -46.98 -40.30 -20.37
N ARG A 26 -46.24 -39.73 -19.42
CA ARG A 26 -46.59 -39.81 -17.99
C ARG A 26 -47.29 -38.52 -17.56
N ARG A 27 -48.63 -38.56 -17.54
CA ARG A 27 -49.48 -37.62 -16.79
C ARG A 27 -49.06 -37.64 -15.32
N LEU A 28 -48.76 -36.48 -14.76
CA LEU A 28 -48.88 -36.24 -13.32
C LEU A 28 -49.72 -34.98 -13.13
N GLN A 29 -50.81 -35.18 -12.39
CA GLN A 29 -51.90 -34.26 -12.15
C GLN A 29 -51.42 -33.05 -11.35
N LEU A 30 -51.74 -31.85 -11.84
CA LEU A 30 -51.73 -30.63 -11.04
C LEU A 30 -52.90 -30.69 -10.06
N ILE A 31 -52.60 -30.88 -8.78
CA ILE A 31 -53.54 -30.67 -7.69
C ILE A 31 -53.84 -29.17 -7.62
N ARG A 32 -55.10 -28.83 -7.90
CA ARG A 32 -55.68 -27.50 -7.86
C ARG A 32 -56.02 -27.15 -6.41
N CYS A 33 -55.11 -26.49 -5.69
CA CYS A 33 -55.48 -25.77 -4.47
C CYS A 33 -55.98 -24.38 -4.87
N GLY A 34 -57.30 -24.17 -4.80
CA GLY A 34 -57.91 -22.87 -4.96
C GLY A 34 -57.58 -21.97 -3.76
N LEU A 35 -56.95 -20.83 -4.02
CA LEU A 35 -57.11 -19.63 -3.18
C LEU A 35 -57.57 -18.49 -4.10
N THR A 36 -58.79 -18.05 -3.84
CA THR A 36 -59.44 -16.90 -4.45
C THR A 36 -58.59 -15.64 -4.28
N TRP A 37 -58.15 -15.03 -5.37
CA TRP A 37 -57.59 -13.68 -5.34
C TRP A 37 -58.74 -12.68 -5.11
N GLY A 38 -58.85 -12.20 -3.87
CA GLY A 38 -59.55 -10.96 -3.58
C GLY A 38 -58.80 -9.78 -4.21
N THR A 39 -59.55 -8.88 -4.84
CA THR A 39 -59.06 -7.63 -5.41
C THR A 39 -58.29 -6.79 -4.37
N PRO A 40 -57.14 -6.18 -4.70
CA PRO A 40 -56.48 -5.28 -3.77
C PRO A 40 -57.26 -3.95 -3.76
N GLY A 41 -58.01 -3.74 -2.68
CA GLY A 41 -58.55 -2.44 -2.32
C GLY A 41 -57.42 -1.41 -2.22
N SER A 42 -57.55 -0.34 -2.99
CA SER A 42 -56.69 0.83 -2.97
C SER A 42 -56.65 1.44 -1.56
N SER A 43 -55.63 1.08 -0.79
CA SER A 43 -55.27 1.78 0.43
C SER A 43 -54.21 2.80 0.04
N LYS A 44 -54.65 4.05 -0.15
CA LYS A 44 -53.77 5.23 -0.20
C LYS A 44 -52.99 5.29 1.11
N ILE A 45 -51.77 4.74 1.12
CA ILE A 45 -50.82 4.92 2.21
C ILE A 45 -50.32 6.36 2.10
N HIS A 46 -50.92 7.25 2.89
CA HIS A 46 -50.35 8.56 3.15
C HIS A 46 -49.04 8.36 3.90
N LEU A 47 -47.94 8.46 3.15
CA LEU A 47 -46.58 8.31 3.65
C LEU A 47 -46.17 9.54 4.46
N SER A 48 -46.41 9.52 5.78
CA SER A 48 -45.97 10.57 6.70
C SER A 48 -44.52 10.34 7.16
N SER A 49 -43.60 10.91 6.38
CA SER A 49 -42.40 11.68 6.78
C SER A 49 -41.64 11.28 8.07
N LYS A 50 -40.51 10.58 7.87
CA LYS A 50 -39.31 10.47 8.75
C LYS A 50 -39.38 9.64 10.05
N ALA A 51 -40.51 9.54 10.75
CA ALA A 51 -40.58 8.78 12.01
C ALA A 51 -40.57 7.26 11.78
N ASP A 52 -41.37 6.78 10.83
CA ASP A 52 -41.47 5.34 10.51
C ASP A 52 -40.21 4.77 9.88
N VAL A 53 -39.47 5.57 9.11
CA VAL A 53 -38.18 5.15 8.55
C VAL A 53 -37.15 4.96 9.68
N LYS A 54 -37.15 5.81 10.71
CA LYS A 54 -36.26 5.65 11.87
C LYS A 54 -36.63 4.42 12.70
N ASN A 55 -37.92 4.14 12.87
CA ASN A 55 -38.41 2.96 13.59
C ASN A 55 -38.15 1.65 12.83
N LEU A 56 -38.27 1.66 11.50
CA LEU A 56 -37.93 0.50 10.68
C LEU A 56 -36.41 0.26 10.63
N VAL A 57 -35.61 1.32 10.57
CA VAL A 57 -34.15 1.22 10.69
C VAL A 57 -33.76 0.72 12.08
N SER A 58 -34.38 1.20 13.16
CA SER A 58 -34.08 0.72 14.52
C SER A 58 -34.49 -0.73 14.73
N TYR A 59 -35.64 -1.15 14.18
CA TYR A 59 -36.09 -2.55 14.19
C TYR A 59 -35.16 -3.46 13.40
N VAL A 60 -34.77 -3.05 12.19
CA VAL A 60 -33.81 -3.80 11.38
C VAL A 60 -32.48 -3.90 12.13
N VAL A 61 -31.94 -2.80 12.64
CA VAL A 61 -30.68 -2.77 13.40
C VAL A 61 -30.72 -3.66 14.65
N THR A 62 -31.82 -3.67 15.40
CA THR A 62 -31.96 -4.51 16.60
C THR A 62 -32.06 -6.00 16.23
N LYS A 63 -32.80 -6.34 15.17
CA LYS A 63 -32.82 -7.71 14.62
C LYS A 63 -31.46 -8.14 14.07
N THR A 64 -30.74 -7.27 13.35
CA THR A 64 -29.39 -7.60 12.85
C THR A 64 -28.41 -7.81 14.00
N LYS A 65 -28.48 -7.01 15.08
CA LYS A 65 -27.63 -7.18 16.27
C LYS A 65 -27.88 -8.52 16.97
N MET A 66 -29.13 -8.94 17.14
CA MET A 66 -29.44 -10.24 17.75
C MET A 66 -28.98 -11.42 16.89
N ILE A 67 -29.16 -11.35 15.56
CA ILE A 67 -28.74 -12.39 14.63
C ILE A 67 -27.22 -12.49 14.61
N ASN A 68 -26.51 -11.37 14.59
CA ASN A 68 -25.06 -11.32 14.63
C ASN A 68 -24.49 -11.94 15.93
N GLY A 69 -25.12 -11.68 17.08
CA GLY A 69 -24.73 -12.27 18.37
C GLY A 69 -24.83 -13.79 18.40
N LYS A 70 -25.94 -14.35 17.89
CA LYS A 70 -26.11 -15.81 17.76
C LYS A 70 -25.11 -16.43 16.76
N TYR A 71 -24.80 -15.70 15.69
CA TYR A 71 -23.81 -16.14 14.68
C TYR A 71 -22.40 -16.25 15.28
N HIS A 72 -21.98 -15.27 16.09
CA HIS A 72 -20.69 -15.31 16.76
C HIS A 72 -20.61 -16.45 17.78
N GLN A 73 -21.68 -16.72 18.52
CA GLN A 73 -21.74 -17.81 19.51
C GLN A 73 -21.75 -19.20 18.85
N PHE A 74 -22.35 -19.33 17.67
CA PHE A 74 -22.33 -20.56 16.88
C PHE A 74 -20.94 -20.81 16.28
N LEU A 75 -20.33 -19.80 15.65
CA LEU A 75 -19.01 -19.92 15.03
C LEU A 75 -17.90 -20.20 16.05
N SER A 76 -17.96 -19.59 17.25
CA SER A 76 -16.96 -19.82 18.30
C SER A 76 -17.02 -21.25 18.87
N ARG A 77 -18.22 -21.84 18.98
CA ARG A 77 -18.42 -23.20 19.49
C ARG A 77 -18.02 -24.28 18.49
N HIS A 78 -18.38 -24.13 17.22
CA HIS A 78 -18.17 -25.18 16.22
C HIS A 78 -16.83 -25.07 15.48
N PHE A 79 -16.29 -23.86 15.30
CA PHE A 79 -15.06 -23.64 14.52
C PHE A 79 -14.14 -22.57 15.15
N PRO A 80 -13.46 -22.87 16.27
CA PRO A 80 -12.69 -21.87 17.01
C PRO A 80 -11.56 -21.23 16.18
N ARG A 81 -10.87 -22.01 15.33
CA ARG A 81 -9.82 -21.49 14.44
C ARG A 81 -10.37 -20.55 13.36
N PHE A 82 -11.51 -20.89 12.77
CA PHE A 82 -12.17 -20.04 11.77
C PHE A 82 -12.72 -18.77 12.41
N TYR A 83 -13.24 -18.85 13.64
CA TYR A 83 -13.74 -17.69 14.37
C TYR A 83 -12.64 -16.64 14.62
N VAL A 84 -11.42 -17.07 14.99
CA VAL A 84 -10.28 -16.16 15.13
C VAL A 84 -9.97 -15.47 13.80
N LEU A 85 -9.92 -16.23 12.70
CA LEU A 85 -9.67 -15.65 11.37
C LEU A 85 -10.78 -14.69 10.94
N TYR A 86 -12.05 -15.07 11.16
CA TYR A 86 -13.23 -14.28 10.83
C TYR A 86 -13.27 -12.96 11.61
N THR A 87 -13.00 -13.00 12.92
CA THR A 87 -12.98 -11.80 13.76
C THR A 87 -11.83 -10.87 13.38
N VAL A 88 -10.63 -11.40 13.08
CA VAL A 88 -9.51 -10.62 12.55
C VAL A 88 -9.86 -9.99 11.21
N PHE A 89 -10.49 -10.75 10.30
CA PHE A 89 -10.91 -10.26 9.00
C PHE A 89 -11.97 -9.15 9.09
N MET A 90 -13.03 -9.38 9.86
CA MET A 90 -14.10 -8.39 10.05
C MET A 90 -13.58 -7.11 10.69
N LYS A 91 -12.71 -7.23 11.71
CA LYS A 91 -12.04 -6.08 12.31
C LYS A 91 -11.16 -5.34 11.29
N GLY A 92 -10.37 -6.06 10.50
CA GLY A 92 -9.55 -5.48 9.43
C GLY A 92 -10.37 -4.72 8.39
N LEU A 93 -11.53 -5.26 7.98
CA LEU A 93 -12.44 -4.61 7.06
C LEU A 93 -13.08 -3.34 7.66
N GLN A 94 -13.47 -3.37 8.93
CA GLN A 94 -13.98 -2.19 9.65
C GLN A 94 -12.93 -1.07 9.73
N MET A 95 -11.68 -1.43 10.06
CA MET A 95 -10.56 -0.48 10.10
C MET A 95 -10.29 0.14 8.73
N LEU A 96 -10.24 -0.68 7.67
CA LEU A 96 -10.11 -0.20 6.29
C LEU A 96 -11.24 0.74 5.87
N TRP A 97 -12.48 0.46 6.28
CA TRP A 97 -13.62 1.33 6.03
C TRP A 97 -13.50 2.67 6.76
N ALA A 98 -13.02 2.67 8.00
CA ALA A 98 -12.75 3.89 8.74
C ALA A 98 -11.65 4.72 8.07
N ASP A 99 -10.57 4.08 7.63
CA ASP A 99 -9.47 4.72 6.90
C ASP A 99 -9.93 5.30 5.57
N ALA A 100 -10.81 4.58 4.86
CA ALA A 100 -11.41 5.05 3.61
C ALA A 100 -12.30 6.28 3.82
N LYS A 101 -13.10 6.30 4.89
CA LYS A 101 -13.91 7.47 5.26
C LYS A 101 -13.00 8.65 5.59
N LYS A 102 -11.94 8.45 6.37
CA LYS A 102 -10.98 9.50 6.73
C LYS A 102 -10.23 10.05 5.52
N ALA A 103 -9.70 9.18 4.66
CA ALA A 103 -9.02 9.59 3.43
C ALA A 103 -9.95 10.33 2.47
N ARG A 104 -11.22 9.92 2.37
CA ARG A 104 -12.24 10.64 1.58
C ARG A 104 -12.53 12.03 2.15
N ARG A 105 -12.63 12.18 3.48
CA ARG A 105 -12.79 13.49 4.13
C ARG A 105 -11.62 14.41 3.84
N ILE A 106 -10.38 13.92 4.01
CA ILE A 106 -9.17 14.71 3.72
C ILE A 106 -9.16 15.14 2.24
N LYS A 107 -9.39 14.22 1.29
CA LYS A 107 -9.46 14.57 -0.14
C LYS A 107 -10.57 15.56 -0.47
N SER A 108 -11.74 15.42 0.16
CA SER A 108 -12.84 16.37 -0.03
C SER A 108 -12.47 17.76 0.49
N ASN A 109 -11.81 17.86 1.64
CA ASN A 109 -11.34 19.13 2.18
C ASN A 109 -10.26 19.75 1.30
N MET A 110 -9.31 18.96 0.78
CA MET A 110 -8.31 19.43 -0.19
C MET A 110 -8.97 20.03 -1.43
N TRP A 111 -9.99 19.36 -1.97
CA TRP A 111 -10.69 19.82 -3.17
C TRP A 111 -11.52 21.08 -2.90
N LYS A 112 -12.20 21.15 -1.75
CA LYS A 112 -13.00 22.33 -1.35
C LYS A 112 -12.15 23.56 -1.08
N HIS A 113 -11.00 23.39 -0.43
CA HIS A 113 -10.15 24.49 0.00
C HIS A 113 -8.95 24.74 -0.93
N ASN A 114 -8.85 24.02 -2.06
CA ASN A 114 -7.70 24.06 -2.99
C ASN A 114 -6.33 23.89 -2.31
N VAL A 115 -6.30 23.15 -1.20
CA VAL A 115 -5.09 22.92 -0.40
C VAL A 115 -4.23 21.86 -1.09
N LYS A 116 -2.96 22.20 -1.33
CA LYS A 116 -1.99 21.28 -1.94
C LYS A 116 -1.53 20.24 -0.92
N PHE A 117 -1.08 19.08 -1.40
CA PHE A 117 -0.63 17.96 -0.54
C PHE A 117 0.44 18.35 0.49
N HIS A 118 1.33 19.29 0.15
CA HIS A 118 2.42 19.76 1.03
C HIS A 118 1.97 20.72 2.16
N GLN A 119 0.72 21.19 2.15
CA GLN A 119 0.17 22.09 3.17
C GLN A 119 -0.60 21.34 4.26
N LEU A 120 -0.82 20.05 4.07
CA LEU A 120 -1.55 19.21 5.03
C LEU A 120 -0.72 18.94 6.28
N SER A 121 -1.41 18.57 7.35
CA SER A 121 -0.73 18.10 8.56
C SER A 121 0.01 16.78 8.29
N TYR A 122 1.11 16.55 9.00
CA TYR A 122 1.91 15.33 8.88
C TYR A 122 1.05 14.04 8.97
N ARG A 123 0.13 13.99 9.95
CA ARG A 123 -0.76 12.84 10.16
C ARG A 123 -1.70 12.60 8.99
N GLU A 124 -2.21 13.64 8.35
CA GLU A 124 -3.08 13.50 7.17
C GLU A 124 -2.31 13.05 5.94
N MET A 125 -1.11 13.61 5.72
CA MET A 125 -0.23 13.22 4.61
C MET A 125 0.17 11.74 4.71
N GLU A 126 0.60 11.31 5.91
CA GLU A 126 1.00 9.94 6.15
C GLU A 126 -0.18 8.98 6.02
N HIS A 127 -1.36 9.36 6.53
CA HIS A 127 -2.61 8.60 6.35
C HIS A 127 -2.95 8.39 4.87
N LEU A 128 -2.92 9.46 4.07
CA LEU A 128 -3.19 9.37 2.63
C LEU A 128 -2.19 8.48 1.89
N ARG A 129 -0.90 8.54 2.28
CA ARG A 129 0.15 7.72 1.68
C ARG A 129 -0.05 6.23 1.98
N GLN A 130 -0.29 5.89 3.25
CA GLN A 130 -0.56 4.51 3.67
C GLN A 130 -1.83 3.99 2.98
N PHE A 131 -2.90 4.78 3.02
CA PHE A 131 -4.17 4.43 2.39
C PHE A 131 -4.06 4.19 0.89
N ARG A 132 -3.27 4.99 0.16
CA ARG A 132 -3.01 4.77 -1.27
C ARG A 132 -2.36 3.41 -1.52
N ARG A 133 -1.39 3.02 -0.69
CA ARG A 133 -0.70 1.72 -0.80
C ARG A 133 -1.68 0.57 -0.55
N ASP A 134 -2.53 0.71 0.45
CA ASP A 134 -3.51 -0.31 0.84
C ASP A 134 -4.63 -0.47 -0.18
N ILE A 135 -5.18 0.64 -0.69
CA ILE A 135 -6.17 0.60 -1.78
C ILE A 135 -5.59 -0.03 -3.03
N SER A 136 -4.34 0.26 -3.40
CA SER A 136 -3.74 -0.38 -4.58
C SER A 136 -3.75 -1.90 -4.44
N LYS A 137 -3.42 -2.45 -3.25
CA LYS A 137 -3.51 -3.91 -3.00
C LYS A 137 -4.95 -4.42 -3.13
N CYS A 138 -5.91 -3.76 -2.49
CA CYS A 138 -7.32 -4.15 -2.56
C CYS A 138 -7.89 -4.07 -3.99
N PHE A 139 -7.47 -3.07 -4.75
CA PHE A 139 -7.87 -2.88 -6.13
C PHE A 139 -7.36 -4.02 -7.03
N PHE A 140 -6.07 -4.38 -6.90
CA PHE A 140 -5.52 -5.53 -7.62
C PHE A 140 -6.23 -6.83 -7.23
N LEU A 141 -6.52 -7.03 -5.94
CA LEU A 141 -7.28 -8.19 -5.47
C LEU A 141 -8.69 -8.23 -6.06
N GLY A 142 -9.38 -7.09 -6.09
CA GLY A 142 -10.73 -6.95 -6.63
C GLY A 142 -10.82 -7.27 -8.12
N ILE A 143 -9.81 -6.89 -8.92
CA ILE A 143 -9.75 -7.25 -10.35
C ILE A 143 -9.62 -8.76 -10.51
N ILE A 144 -8.77 -9.41 -9.70
CA ILE A 144 -8.60 -10.87 -9.75
C ILE A 144 -9.89 -11.59 -9.36
N SER A 145 -10.75 -11.00 -8.53
CA SER A 145 -12.05 -11.58 -8.12
C SER A 145 -13.18 -11.45 -9.15
N ILE A 146 -13.02 -10.69 -10.25
CA ILE A 146 -14.10 -10.47 -11.23
C ILE A 146 -14.58 -11.80 -11.88
N PRO A 147 -13.69 -12.72 -12.30
CA PRO A 147 -14.13 -13.98 -12.88
C PRO A 147 -14.79 -14.89 -11.83
N PRO A 148 -15.90 -15.57 -12.17
CA PRO A 148 -16.73 -16.31 -11.20
C PRO A 148 -16.00 -17.45 -10.46
N PHE A 149 -14.95 -18.02 -11.06
CA PHE A 149 -14.13 -19.09 -10.46
C PHE A 149 -12.88 -18.58 -9.72
N ALA A 150 -12.52 -17.31 -9.92
CA ALA A 150 -11.32 -16.75 -9.33
C ALA A 150 -11.48 -16.43 -7.82
N ASN A 151 -12.70 -16.45 -7.28
CA ASN A 151 -12.94 -16.23 -5.85
C ASN A 151 -12.21 -17.26 -4.98
N TYR A 152 -12.29 -18.55 -5.32
CA TYR A 152 -11.56 -19.60 -4.61
C TYR A 152 -10.04 -19.45 -4.78
N LEU A 153 -9.59 -19.07 -5.98
CA LEU A 153 -8.19 -18.75 -6.24
C LEU A 153 -7.70 -17.57 -5.40
N VAL A 154 -8.52 -16.54 -5.21
CA VAL A 154 -8.20 -15.38 -4.36
C VAL A 154 -8.04 -15.80 -2.90
N PHE A 155 -8.91 -16.66 -2.37
CA PHE A 155 -8.75 -17.20 -1.02
C PHE A 155 -7.47 -18.04 -0.88
N LEU A 156 -7.16 -18.88 -1.87
CA LEU A 156 -5.92 -19.65 -1.92
C LEU A 156 -4.68 -18.74 -1.94
N LEU A 157 -4.68 -17.74 -2.82
CA LEU A 157 -3.59 -16.77 -2.95
C LEU A 157 -3.43 -15.92 -1.68
N MET A 158 -4.53 -15.55 -1.03
CA MET A 158 -4.50 -14.81 0.24
C MET A 158 -3.87 -15.63 1.37
N TYR A 159 -4.08 -16.94 1.37
CA TYR A 159 -3.47 -17.87 2.32
C TYR A 159 -1.98 -18.11 2.03
N LEU A 160 -1.61 -18.30 0.76
CA LEU A 160 -0.22 -18.56 0.35
C LEU A 160 0.67 -17.31 0.35
N PHE A 161 0.10 -16.15 -0.02
CA PHE A 161 0.82 -14.89 -0.16
C PHE A 161 0.23 -13.75 0.69
N PRO A 162 0.09 -13.95 2.03
CA PRO A 162 -0.52 -12.96 2.92
C PRO A 162 0.23 -11.63 2.89
N ARG A 163 1.56 -11.65 2.72
CA ARG A 163 2.40 -10.45 2.66
C ARG A 163 2.10 -9.54 1.44
N GLN A 164 1.78 -10.12 0.30
CA GLN A 164 1.63 -9.37 -0.95
C GLN A 164 0.19 -8.86 -1.14
N LEU A 165 -0.78 -9.71 -0.81
CA LEU A 165 -2.20 -9.45 -1.12
C LEU A 165 -2.96 -8.81 0.04
N LEU A 166 -2.60 -9.12 1.29
CA LEU A 166 -3.27 -8.52 2.44
C LEU A 166 -2.71 -7.13 2.76
N VAL A 167 -3.63 -6.29 3.24
CA VAL A 167 -3.31 -5.02 3.90
C VAL A 167 -2.81 -5.29 5.32
N GLN A 168 -1.97 -4.39 5.86
CA GLN A 168 -1.40 -4.47 7.20
C GLN A 168 -2.46 -4.68 8.30
N HIS A 169 -3.67 -4.12 8.13
CA HIS A 169 -4.82 -4.29 9.03
C HIS A 169 -5.30 -5.73 9.22
N PHE A 170 -4.99 -6.62 8.28
CA PHE A 170 -5.37 -8.04 8.35
C PHE A 170 -4.28 -8.94 8.92
N TRP A 171 -3.09 -8.39 9.20
CA TRP A 171 -1.98 -9.16 9.74
C TRP A 171 -2.05 -9.24 11.25
N THR A 172 -1.74 -10.41 11.80
CA THR A 172 -1.54 -10.55 13.25
C THR A 172 -0.30 -9.76 13.70
N PRO A 173 -0.22 -9.29 14.96
CA PRO A 173 0.94 -8.54 15.44
C PRO A 173 2.27 -9.29 15.26
N LYS A 174 2.27 -10.61 15.43
CA LYS A 174 3.44 -11.46 15.18
C LYS A 174 3.85 -11.43 13.69
N GLN A 175 2.89 -11.62 12.78
CA GLN A 175 3.14 -11.54 11.34
C GLN A 175 3.60 -10.15 10.89
N GLN A 176 3.09 -9.08 11.51
CA GLN A 176 3.53 -7.73 11.20
C GLN A 176 5.02 -7.56 11.45
N MET A 177 5.51 -8.00 12.62
CA MET A 177 6.95 -7.93 12.95
C MET A 177 7.79 -8.78 11.99
N GLU A 178 7.39 -10.03 11.77
CA GLU A 178 8.09 -10.95 10.87
C GLU A 178 8.19 -10.40 9.44
N PHE A 179 7.08 -9.87 8.90
CA PHE A 179 7.08 -9.30 7.55
C PHE A 179 7.93 -8.04 7.46
N LEU A 180 7.93 -7.19 8.48
CA LEU A 180 8.84 -6.02 8.53
C LEU A 180 10.30 -6.46 8.53
N ASP A 181 10.66 -7.49 9.29
CA ASP A 181 12.03 -8.02 9.30
C ASP A 181 12.43 -8.61 7.94
N ILE A 182 11.52 -9.34 7.28
CA ILE A 182 11.78 -9.86 5.92
C ILE A 182 11.96 -8.72 4.92
N TYR A 183 11.10 -7.69 4.95
CA TYR A 183 11.22 -6.53 4.08
C TYR A 183 12.53 -5.77 4.34
N HIS A 184 12.94 -5.63 5.59
CA HIS A 184 14.24 -5.08 5.91
C HIS A 184 15.38 -5.95 5.36
N GLY A 185 15.28 -7.28 5.45
CA GLY A 185 16.26 -8.18 4.84
C GLY A 185 16.46 -7.90 3.35
N LEU A 186 15.36 -7.77 2.60
CA LEU A 186 15.38 -7.42 1.17
C LEU A 186 15.99 -6.03 0.91
N ARG A 187 15.69 -5.04 1.75
CA ARG A 187 16.29 -3.70 1.70
C ARG A 187 17.81 -3.79 1.90
N LYS A 188 18.26 -4.49 2.94
CA LYS A 188 19.67 -4.63 3.31
C LYS A 188 20.51 -5.27 2.18
N GLN A 189 19.95 -6.22 1.43
CA GLN A 189 20.63 -6.83 0.28
C GLN A 189 21.04 -5.81 -0.80
N SER A 190 20.34 -4.68 -0.91
CA SER A 190 20.66 -3.63 -1.88
C SER A 190 21.71 -2.61 -1.40
N HIS A 191 22.00 -2.54 -0.11
CA HIS A 191 22.93 -1.55 0.46
C HIS A 191 24.36 -1.67 -0.12
N PRO A 192 24.96 -2.87 -0.20
CA PRO A 192 26.32 -3.00 -0.75
C PRO A 192 26.41 -2.56 -2.20
N GLU A 193 25.35 -2.79 -2.99
CA GLU A 193 25.32 -2.39 -4.40
C GLU A 193 25.27 -0.87 -4.56
N ILE A 194 24.51 -0.18 -3.70
CA ILE A 194 24.43 1.28 -3.67
C ILE A 194 25.77 1.88 -3.24
N LEU A 195 26.41 1.33 -2.21
CA LEU A 195 27.73 1.80 -1.75
C LEU A 195 28.83 1.59 -2.80
N ARG A 196 28.88 0.42 -3.45
CA ARG A 196 29.82 0.18 -4.57
C ARG A 196 29.59 1.12 -5.74
N CYS A 197 28.34 1.47 -6.01
CA CYS A 197 28.01 2.45 -7.04
C CYS A 197 28.54 3.84 -6.67
N LEU A 198 28.42 4.24 -5.41
CA LEU A 198 28.92 5.51 -4.91
C LEU A 198 30.46 5.58 -5.01
N GLU A 199 31.14 4.51 -4.60
CA GLU A 199 32.61 4.38 -4.73
C GLU A 199 33.07 4.47 -6.19
N ARG A 200 32.36 3.80 -7.12
CA ARG A 200 32.67 3.87 -8.56
C ARG A 200 32.51 5.26 -9.15
N VAL A 201 31.55 6.03 -8.63
CA VAL A 201 31.24 7.38 -9.11
C VAL A 201 32.15 8.43 -8.46
N THR A 202 32.74 8.14 -7.31
CA THR A 202 33.59 9.08 -6.56
C THR A 202 34.74 9.68 -7.39
N PRO A 203 35.48 8.91 -8.23
CA PRO A 203 36.52 9.47 -9.10
C PRO A 203 36.02 10.51 -10.12
N LEU A 204 34.73 10.47 -10.47
CA LEU A 204 34.12 11.39 -11.44
C LEU A 204 33.77 12.76 -10.83
N ILE A 205 33.88 12.93 -9.51
CA ILE A 205 33.63 14.21 -8.83
C ILE A 205 34.81 15.14 -9.12
N PHE A 206 34.54 16.28 -9.77
CA PHE A 206 35.57 17.25 -10.17
C PHE A 206 36.30 17.88 -8.98
N ASP A 207 35.56 18.32 -7.97
CA ASP A 207 36.11 18.96 -6.78
C ASP A 207 36.90 17.94 -5.92
N LYS A 208 38.18 18.26 -5.67
CA LYS A 208 39.11 17.45 -4.89
C LYS A 208 38.68 17.30 -3.42
N GLN A 209 38.14 18.36 -2.82
CA GLN A 209 37.69 18.34 -1.43
C GLN A 209 36.45 17.46 -1.28
N LEU A 210 35.46 17.64 -2.15
CA LEU A 210 34.25 16.81 -2.15
C LEU A 210 34.56 15.34 -2.44
N ARG A 211 35.51 15.08 -3.36
CA ARG A 211 35.99 13.73 -3.65
C ARG A 211 36.63 13.07 -2.42
N TRP A 212 37.47 13.81 -1.68
CA TRP A 212 38.08 13.31 -0.45
C TRP A 212 37.02 13.05 0.63
N ASN A 213 36.11 13.99 0.87
CA ASN A 213 35.00 13.84 1.82
C ASN A 213 34.12 12.61 1.48
N MET A 214 33.82 12.38 0.19
CA MET A 214 33.04 11.22 -0.25
C MET A 214 33.78 9.90 -0.01
N THR A 215 35.08 9.89 -0.29
CA THR A 215 35.94 8.71 -0.04
C THR A 215 36.02 8.40 1.44
N ASP A 216 36.26 9.42 2.28
CA ASP A 216 36.27 9.31 3.73
C ASP A 216 34.94 8.76 4.26
N LEU A 217 33.81 9.32 3.82
CA LEU A 217 32.47 8.84 4.19
C LEU A 217 32.26 7.36 3.83
N CYS A 218 32.62 6.95 2.61
CA CYS A 218 32.51 5.53 2.20
C CYS A 218 33.41 4.63 3.06
N THR A 219 34.61 5.09 3.41
CA THR A 219 35.52 4.32 4.28
C THR A 219 35.01 4.20 5.71
N LYS A 220 34.46 5.27 6.30
CA LYS A 220 33.79 5.27 7.62
C LYS A 220 32.65 4.27 7.65
N ILE A 221 31.79 4.28 6.63
CA ILE A 221 30.65 3.36 6.54
C ILE A 221 31.13 1.91 6.45
N ARG A 222 32.15 1.63 5.62
CA ARG A 222 32.73 0.29 5.50
C ARG A 222 33.40 -0.20 6.80
N ARG A 223 33.94 0.71 7.61
CA ARG A 223 34.50 0.42 8.94
C ARG A 223 33.43 0.19 10.01
N GLY A 224 32.14 0.35 9.68
CA GLY A 224 31.04 0.18 10.63
C GLY A 224 30.72 1.44 11.44
N THR A 225 31.33 2.59 11.12
CA THR A 225 31.07 3.85 11.82
C THR A 225 29.76 4.48 11.33
N HIS A 226 28.94 4.99 12.25
CA HIS A 226 27.78 5.80 11.91
C HIS A 226 28.24 7.20 11.46
N PRO A 227 27.91 7.63 10.22
CA PRO A 227 28.36 8.92 9.72
C PRO A 227 27.69 10.09 10.45
N ALA A 228 28.44 11.17 10.66
CA ALA A 228 27.88 12.38 11.24
C ALA A 228 27.02 13.15 10.21
N THR A 229 25.96 13.80 10.68
CA THR A 229 25.05 14.59 9.83
C THR A 229 25.78 15.66 9.00
N HIS A 230 26.78 16.33 9.58
CA HIS A 230 27.54 17.37 8.89
C HIS A 230 28.40 16.81 7.74
N ASP A 231 28.99 15.63 7.91
CA ASP A 231 29.78 14.95 6.87
C ASP A 231 28.91 14.65 5.63
N ILE A 232 27.66 14.23 5.86
CA ILE A 232 26.70 13.94 4.79
C ILE A 232 26.26 15.24 4.11
N LEU A 233 25.93 16.27 4.88
CA LEU A 233 25.47 17.56 4.36
C LEU A 233 26.55 18.29 3.55
N ALA A 234 27.82 18.11 3.89
CA ALA A 234 28.94 18.66 3.13
C ALA A 234 28.98 18.14 1.67
N LEU A 235 28.36 16.99 1.39
CA LEU A 235 28.34 16.37 0.07
C LEU A 235 27.12 16.75 -0.78
N ARG A 236 26.18 17.56 -0.28
CA ARG A 236 24.89 17.85 -0.94
C ARG A 236 25.04 18.33 -2.39
N GLU A 237 26.06 19.12 -2.67
CA GLU A 237 26.30 19.70 -4.00
C GLU A 237 26.59 18.62 -5.05
N CYS A 238 27.23 17.50 -4.66
CA CYS A 238 27.47 16.37 -5.56
C CYS A 238 26.18 15.72 -6.08
N PHE A 239 25.08 15.88 -5.36
CA PHE A 239 23.79 15.22 -5.65
C PHE A 239 22.81 16.10 -6.43
N SER A 240 23.15 17.37 -6.67
CA SER A 240 22.36 18.29 -7.49
C SER A 240 22.45 17.99 -8.98
N HIS A 241 23.62 17.55 -9.44
CA HIS A 241 23.96 17.40 -10.86
C HIS A 241 24.67 16.08 -11.14
N HIS A 242 25.17 15.90 -12.36
CA HIS A 242 26.02 14.78 -12.70
C HIS A 242 27.22 14.72 -11.73
N PRO A 243 27.61 13.56 -11.20
CA PRO A 243 27.13 12.21 -11.57
C PRO A 243 26.00 11.62 -10.70
N LEU A 244 25.70 12.19 -9.53
CA LEU A 244 24.79 11.57 -8.55
C LEU A 244 23.36 12.12 -8.60
N GLY A 245 23.08 13.09 -9.46
CA GLY A 245 21.74 13.65 -9.64
C GLY A 245 20.70 12.62 -10.03
N LEU A 246 19.46 12.84 -9.57
CA LEU A 246 18.35 11.89 -9.74
C LEU A 246 18.07 11.53 -11.22
N ASN A 247 18.28 12.49 -12.12
CA ASN A 247 18.06 12.32 -13.55
C ASN A 247 19.21 11.57 -14.24
N GLN A 248 20.38 11.51 -13.60
CA GLN A 248 21.61 10.91 -14.11
C GLN A 248 21.83 9.49 -13.56
N LEU A 249 21.02 9.04 -12.59
CA LEU A 249 21.12 7.69 -12.05
C LEU A 249 20.99 6.62 -13.14
N HIS A 250 21.95 5.70 -13.14
CA HIS A 250 21.96 4.53 -14.03
C HIS A 250 20.87 3.53 -13.64
N THR A 251 20.42 2.72 -14.60
CA THR A 251 19.34 1.73 -14.41
C THR A 251 19.62 0.75 -13.27
N LEU A 252 20.86 0.30 -13.11
CA LEU A 252 21.26 -0.61 -12.02
C LEU A 252 21.09 0.07 -10.65
N GLN A 253 21.57 1.30 -10.49
CA GLN A 253 21.39 2.09 -9.28
C GLN A 253 19.92 2.33 -8.97
N MET A 254 19.10 2.70 -9.96
CA MET A 254 17.66 2.90 -9.76
C MET A 254 16.95 1.61 -9.31
N LYS A 255 17.34 0.44 -9.83
CA LYS A 255 16.81 -0.86 -9.38
C LYS A 255 17.25 -1.19 -7.95
N ALA A 256 18.49 -0.84 -7.57
CA ALA A 256 18.97 -0.97 -6.20
C ALA A 256 18.19 -0.07 -5.23
N PHE A 257 18.03 1.22 -5.54
CA PHE A 257 17.22 2.15 -4.74
C PHE A 257 15.77 1.73 -4.63
N SER A 258 15.20 1.19 -5.71
CA SER A 258 13.82 0.71 -5.69
C SER A 258 13.65 -0.46 -4.71
N ARG A 259 14.62 -1.39 -4.63
CA ARG A 259 14.64 -2.43 -3.60
C ARG A 259 14.83 -1.84 -2.21
N ALA A 260 15.77 -0.91 -2.02
CA ALA A 260 16.01 -0.25 -0.75
C ALA A 260 14.75 0.45 -0.20
N LEU A 261 13.99 1.12 -1.07
CA LEU A 261 12.75 1.81 -0.72
C LEU A 261 11.49 0.93 -0.73
N LEU A 262 11.63 -0.39 -0.94
CA LEU A 262 10.51 -1.33 -1.03
C LEU A 262 9.50 -0.98 -2.16
N LEU A 263 10.01 -0.41 -3.26
CA LEU A 263 9.30 -0.13 -4.51
C LEU A 263 9.49 -1.26 -5.51
N THR A 264 8.64 -1.33 -6.53
CA THR A 264 8.72 -2.36 -7.58
C THR A 264 9.93 -2.13 -8.51
N PRO A 265 10.95 -3.00 -8.52
CA PRO A 265 12.19 -2.76 -9.28
C PRO A 265 12.09 -3.15 -10.77
N TYR A 266 11.08 -3.94 -11.14
CA TYR A 266 10.92 -4.51 -12.50
C TYR A 266 10.23 -3.59 -13.50
N LEU A 267 10.09 -2.30 -13.17
CA LEU A 267 9.49 -1.32 -14.07
C LEU A 267 10.51 -0.84 -15.13
N PRO A 268 10.04 -0.44 -16.32
CA PRO A 268 10.85 0.28 -17.30
C PRO A 268 11.60 1.47 -16.69
N PRO A 269 12.82 1.81 -17.15
CA PRO A 269 13.69 2.81 -16.51
C PRO A 269 13.03 4.18 -16.30
N PHE A 270 12.25 4.66 -17.27
CA PHE A 270 11.58 5.96 -17.17
C PHE A 270 10.50 5.98 -16.08
N LEU A 271 9.72 4.91 -15.93
CA LEU A 271 8.73 4.76 -14.86
C LEU A 271 9.41 4.60 -13.51
N LEU A 272 10.51 3.85 -13.46
CA LEU A 272 11.30 3.65 -12.25
C LEU A 272 11.82 5.00 -11.73
N ARG A 273 12.42 5.81 -12.62
CA ARG A 273 12.88 7.16 -12.30
C ARG A 273 11.76 8.05 -11.79
N ARG A 274 10.62 8.11 -12.52
CA ARG A 274 9.46 8.89 -12.10
C ARG A 274 8.96 8.45 -10.72
N ARG A 275 8.87 7.15 -10.48
CA ARG A 275 8.41 6.58 -9.20
C ARG A 275 9.36 6.91 -8.07
N LEU A 276 10.67 6.79 -8.28
CA LEU A 276 11.68 7.19 -7.30
C LEU A 276 11.59 8.69 -7.00
N LYS A 277 11.48 9.54 -8.03
CA LYS A 277 11.30 10.99 -7.86
C LYS A 277 10.08 11.30 -7.02
N THR A 278 8.91 10.80 -7.42
CA THR A 278 7.66 11.03 -6.69
C THR A 278 7.70 10.50 -5.26
N HIS A 279 8.30 9.33 -5.04
CA HIS A 279 8.43 8.77 -3.69
C HIS A 279 9.32 9.64 -2.81
N THR A 280 10.47 10.08 -3.33
CA THR A 280 11.43 10.91 -2.61
C THR A 280 10.86 12.29 -2.29
N THR A 281 10.15 12.92 -3.24
CA THR A 281 9.46 14.19 -3.00
C THR A 281 8.37 14.06 -1.93
N VAL A 282 7.63 12.94 -1.91
CA VAL A 282 6.61 12.70 -0.88
C VAL A 282 7.26 12.53 0.49
N ILE A 283 8.39 11.80 0.59
CA ILE A 283 9.13 11.68 1.85
C ILE A 283 9.66 13.03 2.30
N HIS A 284 10.27 13.82 1.41
CA HIS A 284 10.78 15.14 1.77
C HIS A 284 9.67 16.08 2.26
N GLN A 285 8.50 16.09 1.59
CA GLN A 285 7.35 16.86 2.05
C GLN A 285 6.82 16.37 3.42
N LEU A 286 6.83 15.05 3.65
CA LEU A 286 6.52 14.48 4.96
C LEU A 286 7.53 14.90 6.03
N ASP A 287 8.82 14.96 5.69
CA ASP A 287 9.90 15.41 6.58
C ASP A 287 9.69 16.87 6.99
N LEU A 288 9.37 17.75 6.04
CA LEU A 288 9.06 19.15 6.34
C LEU A 288 7.83 19.30 7.24
N ALA A 289 6.78 18.52 7.00
CA ALA A 289 5.59 18.52 7.86
C ALA A 289 5.89 17.93 9.25
N LEU A 290 6.75 16.92 9.33
CA LEU A 290 7.17 16.30 10.58
C LEU A 290 8.05 17.22 11.42
N ALA A 291 8.95 17.98 10.79
CA ALA A 291 9.76 18.99 11.45
C ALA A 291 8.90 20.10 12.06
N LYS A 292 7.82 20.52 11.37
CA LYS A 292 6.84 21.48 11.90
C LYS A 292 6.05 20.93 13.09
N LEU A 293 5.69 19.65 13.05
CA LEU A 293 4.97 19.00 14.15
C LEU A 293 5.87 18.78 15.37
N GLY A 294 7.15 18.47 15.16
CA GLY A 294 8.11 18.11 16.19
C GLY A 294 8.08 16.63 16.56
N ILE A 295 9.27 16.05 16.80
CA ILE A 295 9.43 14.62 17.12
C ILE A 295 8.78 14.26 18.46
N ASN A 296 8.78 15.19 19.42
CA ASN A 296 8.26 14.98 20.78
C ASN A 296 6.73 14.76 20.82
N HIS A 297 6.00 15.22 19.81
CA HIS A 297 4.55 15.05 19.71
C HIS A 297 4.13 13.72 19.07
N LEU A 298 5.09 12.91 18.62
CA LEU A 298 4.84 11.60 18.03
C LEU A 298 4.73 10.53 19.10
N THR A 299 3.76 9.64 18.92
CA THR A 299 3.66 8.40 19.71
C THR A 299 4.82 7.45 19.38
N ALA A 300 5.15 6.53 20.28
CA ALA A 300 6.19 5.52 20.07
C ALA A 300 6.02 4.74 18.76
N GLN A 301 4.77 4.40 18.41
CA GLN A 301 4.45 3.71 17.16
C GLN A 301 4.63 4.61 15.93
N GLU A 302 4.24 5.88 16.01
CA GLU A 302 4.49 6.86 14.93
C GLU A 302 6.00 7.03 14.71
N VAL A 303 6.81 7.14 15.77
CA VAL A 303 8.27 7.22 15.67
C VAL A 303 8.84 5.98 14.97
N LYS A 304 8.47 4.77 15.43
CA LYS A 304 8.97 3.53 14.83
C LYS A 304 8.56 3.41 13.36
N SER A 305 7.31 3.70 13.02
CA SER A 305 6.84 3.65 11.63
C SER A 305 7.52 4.70 10.74
N ALA A 306 7.75 5.91 11.26
CA ALA A 306 8.47 6.98 10.58
C ALA A 306 9.93 6.60 10.28
N CYS A 307 10.62 5.97 11.23
CA CYS A 307 11.98 5.47 11.03
C CYS A 307 12.02 4.34 9.98
N TYR A 308 11.09 3.39 10.07
CA TYR A 308 11.00 2.26 9.15
C TYR A 308 10.77 2.70 7.70
N LEU A 309 9.90 3.70 7.50
CA LEU A 309 9.65 4.31 6.21
C LEU A 309 10.94 4.82 5.55
N ARG A 310 11.83 5.41 6.34
CA ARG A 310 13.03 6.11 5.86
C ARG A 310 14.27 5.25 5.68
N GLY A 311 14.26 4.01 6.16
CA GLY A 311 15.41 3.11 5.97
C GLY A 311 15.73 2.22 7.16
N LEU A 312 15.40 2.68 8.37
CA LEU A 312 15.89 2.09 9.61
C LEU A 312 15.09 0.85 10.07
N ASN A 313 15.75 -0.16 10.64
CA ASN A 313 15.03 -1.20 11.37
C ASN A 313 14.55 -0.74 12.74
N SER A 314 13.34 -0.18 12.83
CA SER A 314 12.80 0.30 14.11
C SER A 314 12.12 -0.78 14.95
N THR A 315 11.94 -2.00 14.44
CA THR A 315 11.26 -3.09 15.15
C THR A 315 11.97 -3.42 16.46
N HIS A 316 13.29 -3.62 16.38
CA HIS A 316 14.16 -4.05 17.48
C HIS A 316 14.89 -2.90 18.20
N LEU A 317 14.66 -1.65 17.80
CA LEU A 317 15.30 -0.50 18.41
C LEU A 317 14.46 0.08 19.55
N ALA A 318 15.16 0.55 20.59
CA ALA A 318 14.58 1.38 21.62
C ALA A 318 14.01 2.68 21.02
N GLU A 319 12.95 3.20 21.63
CA GLU A 319 12.26 4.39 21.15
C GLU A 319 13.16 5.63 21.14
N GLU A 320 13.95 5.83 22.19
CA GLU A 320 14.88 6.97 22.31
C GLU A 320 15.87 7.01 21.16
N ARG A 321 16.48 5.87 20.82
CA ARG A 321 17.39 5.76 19.66
C ARG A 321 16.66 6.04 18.35
N CYS A 322 15.43 5.56 18.20
CA CYS A 322 14.63 5.89 17.02
C CYS A 322 14.38 7.41 16.91
N ARG A 323 14.11 8.10 18.04
CA ARG A 323 13.94 9.56 18.05
C ARG A 323 15.23 10.29 17.69
N THR A 324 16.37 9.89 18.25
CA THR A 324 17.68 10.48 17.91
C THR A 324 17.97 10.32 16.41
N TRP A 325 17.84 9.11 15.88
CA TRP A 325 18.05 8.84 14.45
C TRP A 325 17.10 9.64 13.56
N LEU A 326 15.83 9.76 13.96
CA LEU A 326 14.84 10.54 13.23
C LEU A 326 15.19 12.04 13.26
N GLY A 327 15.75 12.53 14.35
CA GLY A 327 16.30 13.89 14.46
C GLY A 327 17.44 14.14 13.47
N GLU A 328 18.42 13.23 13.43
CA GLU A 328 19.53 13.29 12.46
C GLU A 328 19.02 13.25 11.02
N TRP A 329 18.06 12.37 10.72
CA TRP A 329 17.41 12.32 9.40
C TRP A 329 16.73 13.64 9.05
N LEU A 330 15.96 14.23 9.97
CA LEU A 330 15.24 15.49 9.72
C LEU A 330 16.21 16.66 9.52
N GLN A 331 17.30 16.71 10.28
CA GLN A 331 18.34 17.71 10.08
C GLN A 331 18.93 17.65 8.66
N ILE A 332 19.15 16.44 8.13
CA ILE A 332 19.60 16.28 6.73
C ILE A 332 18.48 16.67 5.78
N SER A 333 17.36 15.98 5.83
CA SER A 333 16.28 16.08 4.84
C SER A 333 15.67 17.48 4.72
N CYS A 334 15.50 18.21 5.82
CA CYS A 334 14.98 19.57 5.81
C CYS A 334 15.99 20.61 5.29
N SER A 335 17.28 20.29 5.26
CA SER A 335 18.33 21.17 4.73
C SER A 335 18.53 21.03 3.22
N LEU A 336 17.89 20.04 2.58
CA LEU A 336 18.05 19.73 1.15
C LEU A 336 17.06 20.51 0.28
N LYS A 337 17.53 20.95 -0.89
CA LYS A 337 16.69 21.50 -1.96
C LYS A 337 16.13 20.40 -2.85
N GLU A 338 15.13 20.73 -3.68
CA GLU A 338 14.52 19.76 -4.61
C GLU A 338 15.53 19.13 -5.60
N ALA A 339 16.55 19.91 -6.02
CA ALA A 339 17.61 19.42 -6.89
C ALA A 339 18.51 18.38 -6.19
N GLU A 340 18.68 18.49 -4.88
CA GLU A 340 19.57 17.69 -4.03
C GLU A 340 18.89 16.43 -3.49
N LEU A 341 17.62 16.18 -3.84
CA LEU A 341 16.84 15.03 -3.31
C LEU A 341 17.43 13.67 -3.65
N SER A 342 18.39 13.59 -4.59
CA SER A 342 19.16 12.36 -4.77
C SER A 342 19.94 11.99 -3.50
N LEU A 343 20.45 12.97 -2.74
CA LEU A 343 21.11 12.71 -1.45
C LEU A 343 20.15 12.03 -0.47
N LEU A 344 18.88 12.43 -0.44
CA LEU A 344 17.86 11.81 0.44
C LEU A 344 17.68 10.31 0.16
N LEU A 345 17.75 9.91 -1.12
CA LEU A 345 17.73 8.49 -1.53
C LEU A 345 18.95 7.73 -1.04
N HIS A 346 20.13 8.32 -1.17
CA HIS A 346 21.38 7.72 -0.70
C HIS A 346 21.40 7.66 0.83
N ASN A 347 20.83 8.66 1.51
CA ASN A 347 20.77 8.75 2.96
C ASN A 347 20.04 7.57 3.62
N VAL A 348 19.08 6.96 2.90
CA VAL A 348 18.42 5.71 3.32
C VAL A 348 19.46 4.64 3.66
N VAL A 349 20.53 4.56 2.87
CA VAL A 349 21.63 3.60 3.06
C VAL A 349 22.70 4.18 3.98
N LEU A 350 23.16 5.41 3.72
CA LEU A 350 24.27 6.03 4.44
C LEU A 350 23.99 6.11 5.95
N LEU A 351 22.79 6.56 6.33
CA LEU A 351 22.41 6.76 7.73
C LEU A 351 21.88 5.47 8.40
N SER A 352 21.38 4.49 7.65
CA SER A 352 20.75 3.29 8.24
C SER A 352 21.68 2.07 8.33
N THR A 353 22.77 2.00 7.55
CA THR A 353 23.57 0.77 7.43
C THR A 353 24.26 0.37 8.73
N ASN A 354 24.84 1.34 9.43
CA ASN A 354 25.58 1.12 10.67
C ASN A 354 24.81 1.51 11.93
N TYR A 355 23.57 1.99 11.77
CA TYR A 355 22.72 2.33 12.90
C TYR A 355 22.06 1.06 13.47
N THR A 356 22.87 0.27 14.16
CA THR A 356 22.42 -0.94 14.83
C THR A 356 22.20 -0.67 16.31
N GLY A 357 21.12 -1.26 16.85
CA GLY A 357 20.96 -1.41 18.28
C GLY A 357 22.10 -2.31 18.71
N THR A 358 23.03 -1.79 19.49
CA THR A 358 24.01 -2.61 20.19
C THR A 358 23.20 -3.67 20.92
N ARG A 359 23.27 -4.92 20.44
CA ARG A 359 22.95 -6.07 21.28
C ARG A 359 23.99 -6.02 22.39
N ARG A 360 23.64 -5.38 23.49
CA ARG A 360 24.14 -5.81 24.79
C ARG A 360 23.34 -7.02 25.18
#